data_AF-B1F828-F1
#
_entry.id   AF-B1F828-F1
#
_cell.length_a   1.000
_cell.length_b   1.000
_cell.length_c   1.000
_cell.angle_alpha   90.00
_cell.angle_beta   90.00
_cell.angle_gamma   90.00
#
_symmetry.space_group_name_H-M   'P 1'
#
loop_
_entity.id
_entity.type
_entity.pdbx_description
1 polymer ?
#
loop_
_entity_poly.entity_id
_entity_poly.type
_entity_poly.pdbx_seq_one_letter_code
_entity_poly.pdbx_strand_id
1 'polypeptide(L)'
;MTATTPAARQPAKRAAASRAATPAGGSNGLGAGKGDFDTFGRMAPMSQRRAIAEGFDAVIIERVARELLGVPVQSLLSALSLPSSTILRKIAKHDRLSQGESDRVARVLYVLDLATDLFEDSERAAAWMSRANAELDGLKPLEVLDVQPGYDRVRDILNRARFGVGA
;
A
#
# COMPACT_ATOMS: atom_id res chain seq x y z
N MET A 1 -10.46 -58.54 30.57
CA MET A 1 -9.44 -57.49 30.35
C MET A 1 -9.89 -56.69 29.14
N THR A 2 -10.57 -55.58 29.38
CA THR A 2 -11.21 -54.74 28.34
C THR A 2 -10.20 -53.75 27.79
N ALA A 3 -9.88 -53.88 26.49
CA ALA A 3 -9.05 -52.91 25.78
C ALA A 3 -9.94 -51.79 25.23
N THR A 4 -9.81 -50.60 25.81
CA THR A 4 -10.41 -49.36 25.29
C THR A 4 -9.45 -48.76 24.25
N THR A 5 -9.84 -48.81 22.98
CA THR A 5 -9.15 -48.13 21.87
C THR A 5 -9.49 -46.63 21.87
N PRO A 6 -8.52 -45.71 21.73
CA PRO A 6 -8.81 -44.28 21.66
C PRO A 6 -9.25 -43.87 20.25
N ALA A 7 -10.27 -43.01 20.21
CA ALA A 7 -10.86 -42.45 19.00
C ALA A 7 -9.87 -41.57 18.21
N ALA A 8 -9.77 -41.82 16.91
CA ALA A 8 -9.00 -41.03 15.96
C ALA A 8 -9.57 -39.61 15.80
N ARG A 9 -8.74 -38.59 16.01
CA ARG A 9 -9.02 -37.19 15.69
C ARG A 9 -9.12 -37.00 14.17
N GLN A 10 -10.26 -36.53 13.69
CA GLN A 10 -10.40 -36.02 12.31
C GLN A 10 -9.60 -34.72 12.12
N PRO A 11 -8.96 -34.50 10.96
CA PRO A 11 -8.37 -33.21 10.64
C PRO A 11 -9.48 -32.19 10.33
N ALA A 12 -9.51 -31.10 11.09
CA ALA A 12 -10.41 -29.97 10.85
C ALA A 12 -10.13 -29.36 9.47
N LYS A 13 -11.15 -29.36 8.59
CA LYS A 13 -11.16 -28.58 7.35
C LYS A 13 -10.84 -27.13 7.68
N ARG A 14 -9.73 -26.60 7.14
CA ARG A 14 -9.48 -25.15 7.08
C ARG A 14 -10.64 -24.52 6.31
N ALA A 15 -11.53 -23.84 7.02
CA ALA A 15 -12.52 -22.97 6.43
C ALA A 15 -11.77 -21.86 5.68
N ALA A 16 -11.77 -21.94 4.35
CA ALA A 16 -11.44 -20.81 3.51
C ALA A 16 -12.41 -19.68 3.89
N ALA A 17 -11.88 -18.58 4.42
CA ALA A 17 -12.65 -17.38 4.68
C ALA A 17 -13.06 -16.76 3.33
N SER A 18 -14.13 -17.29 2.74
CA SER A 18 -14.83 -16.69 1.61
C SER A 18 -15.87 -15.71 2.16
N ARG A 19 -15.47 -14.45 2.36
CA ARG A 19 -16.37 -13.29 2.55
C ARG A 19 -15.61 -12.04 2.09
N ALA A 20 -16.09 -11.15 1.23
CA ALA A 20 -17.36 -11.04 0.52
C ALA A 20 -17.06 -10.32 -0.81
N ALA A 21 -17.56 -10.87 -1.93
CA ALA A 21 -17.74 -10.09 -3.14
C ALA A 21 -19.11 -9.43 -3.02
N THR A 22 -19.13 -8.15 -2.66
CA THR A 22 -20.29 -7.30 -2.94
C THR A 22 -20.00 -6.59 -4.24
N PRO A 23 -20.73 -6.85 -5.34
CA PRO A 23 -20.64 -6.00 -6.52
C PRO A 23 -21.48 -4.76 -6.22
N ALA A 24 -20.86 -3.73 -5.65
CA ALA A 24 -21.47 -2.41 -5.58
C ALA A 24 -21.07 -1.66 -6.85
N GLY A 25 -22.05 -1.46 -7.73
CA GLY A 25 -21.85 -0.87 -9.04
C GLY A 25 -21.35 0.59 -9.01
N GLY A 26 -20.70 0.96 -10.11
CA GLY A 26 -20.98 2.23 -10.77
C GLY A 26 -20.28 3.49 -10.27
N SER A 27 -19.21 3.41 -9.48
CA SER A 27 -18.25 4.52 -9.43
C SER A 27 -16.94 4.03 -10.00
N ASN A 28 -16.38 4.75 -10.98
CA ASN A 28 -14.99 4.59 -11.38
C ASN A 28 -14.14 4.55 -10.11
N GLY A 29 -13.63 3.38 -9.74
CA GLY A 29 -12.87 3.23 -8.51
C GLY A 29 -11.63 4.11 -8.60
N LEU A 30 -11.28 4.73 -7.48
CA LEU A 30 -10.00 5.43 -7.36
C LEU A 30 -8.88 4.44 -7.66
N GLY A 31 -8.09 4.74 -8.68
CA GLY A 31 -6.96 3.94 -9.13
C GLY A 31 -6.91 3.68 -10.62
N ALA A 32 -8.03 3.72 -11.34
CA ALA A 32 -8.07 3.43 -12.77
C ALA A 32 -7.87 4.66 -13.68
N GLY A 33 -8.26 5.85 -13.22
CA GLY A 33 -8.25 7.10 -13.99
C GLY A 33 -6.95 7.90 -13.87
N LYS A 34 -6.56 8.57 -14.97
CA LYS A 34 -5.31 9.37 -15.07
C LYS A 34 -5.19 10.47 -14.00
N GLY A 35 -6.32 11.01 -13.53
CA GLY A 35 -6.37 12.08 -12.51
C GLY A 35 -6.57 11.60 -11.07
N ASP A 36 -6.61 10.28 -10.84
CA ASP A 36 -7.03 9.76 -9.53
C ASP A 36 -6.05 10.05 -8.40
N PHE A 37 -4.75 10.14 -8.70
CA PHE A 37 -3.74 10.49 -7.69
C PHE A 37 -3.97 11.89 -7.14
N ASP A 38 -4.13 12.85 -8.04
CA ASP A 38 -4.41 14.25 -7.70
C ASP A 38 -5.77 14.40 -7.03
N THR A 39 -6.78 13.69 -7.54
CA THR A 39 -8.12 13.65 -6.92
C THR A 39 -8.03 13.15 -5.49
N PHE A 40 -7.33 12.04 -5.24
CA PHE A 40 -7.13 11.49 -3.90
C PHE A 40 -6.34 12.43 -2.99
N GLY A 41 -5.28 13.06 -3.50
CA GLY A 41 -4.46 14.02 -2.74
C GLY A 41 -5.26 15.24 -2.26
N ARG A 42 -6.19 15.74 -3.06
CA ARG A 42 -7.05 16.90 -2.72
C ARG A 42 -8.26 16.55 -1.85
N MET A 43 -8.56 15.27 -1.63
CA MET A 43 -9.69 14.88 -0.80
C MET A 43 -9.47 15.25 0.67
N ALA A 44 -10.56 15.61 1.36
CA ALA A 44 -10.53 15.74 2.82
C ALA A 44 -10.15 14.40 3.49
N PRO A 45 -9.48 14.40 4.66
CA PRO A 45 -8.97 13.19 5.28
C PRO A 45 -10.02 12.09 5.50
N MET A 46 -11.26 12.45 5.84
CA MET A 46 -12.34 11.46 6.01
C MET A 46 -12.81 10.85 4.69
N SER A 47 -12.71 11.59 3.58
CA SER A 47 -12.98 11.07 2.24
C SER A 47 -11.86 10.14 1.78
N GLN A 48 -10.60 10.49 2.04
CA GLN A 48 -9.45 9.60 1.77
C GLN A 48 -9.59 8.29 2.55
N ARG A 49 -9.92 8.35 3.85
CA ARG A 49 -10.21 7.16 4.67
C ARG A 49 -11.31 6.31 4.06
N ARG A 50 -12.41 6.92 3.60
CA ARG A 50 -13.52 6.19 2.98
C ARG A 50 -13.08 5.49 1.70
N ALA A 51 -12.34 6.18 0.83
CA ALA A 51 -11.78 5.60 -0.38
C ALA A 51 -10.87 4.40 -0.07
N ILE A 52 -10.00 4.50 0.93
CA ILE A 52 -9.15 3.40 1.39
C ILE A 52 -10.00 2.23 1.91
N ALA A 53 -11.04 2.51 2.71
CA ALA A 53 -11.92 1.48 3.27
C ALA A 53 -12.73 0.76 2.20
N GLU A 54 -13.16 1.46 1.15
CA GLU A 54 -13.82 0.87 -0.01
C GLU A 54 -12.84 0.06 -0.87
N GLY A 55 -11.57 0.46 -0.92
CA GLY A 55 -10.48 -0.21 -1.61
C GLY A 55 -10.13 0.45 -2.95
N PHE A 56 -8.87 0.47 -3.36
CA PHE A 56 -8.51 1.00 -4.68
C PHE A 56 -8.70 -0.05 -5.77
N ASP A 57 -8.89 0.38 -7.03
CA ASP A 57 -8.75 -0.55 -8.15
C ASP A 57 -7.32 -1.09 -8.19
N ALA A 58 -7.14 -2.41 -8.31
CA ALA A 58 -5.82 -3.02 -8.16
C ALA A 58 -4.79 -2.53 -9.20
N VAL A 59 -5.26 -2.05 -10.36
CA VAL A 59 -4.42 -1.43 -11.39
C VAL A 59 -3.63 -0.21 -10.89
N ILE A 60 -4.07 0.43 -9.79
CA ILE A 60 -3.34 1.54 -9.17
C ILE A 60 -1.90 1.17 -8.83
N ILE A 61 -1.62 -0.10 -8.50
CA ILE A 61 -0.28 -0.57 -8.18
C ILE A 61 0.66 -0.41 -9.38
N GLU A 62 0.21 -0.82 -10.57
CA GLU A 62 1.00 -0.68 -11.80
C GLU A 62 1.23 0.79 -12.13
N ARG A 63 0.20 1.62 -11.92
CA ARG A 63 0.28 3.03 -12.18
C ARG A 63 1.22 3.74 -11.22
N VAL A 64 1.15 3.48 -9.92
CA VAL A 64 2.08 4.04 -8.93
C VAL A 64 3.52 3.61 -9.25
N ALA A 65 3.74 2.33 -9.53
CA ALA A 65 5.07 1.82 -9.87
C ALA A 65 5.65 2.52 -11.12
N ARG A 66 4.86 2.64 -12.19
CA ARG A 66 5.31 3.14 -13.49
C ARG A 66 5.29 4.67 -13.61
N GLU A 67 4.19 5.29 -13.21
CA GLU A 67 3.91 6.71 -13.46
C GLU A 67 4.50 7.62 -12.37
N LEU A 68 4.63 7.12 -11.13
CA LEU A 68 5.08 7.95 -10.00
C LEU A 68 6.48 7.60 -9.52
N LEU A 69 6.80 6.31 -9.45
CA LEU A 69 8.06 5.85 -8.83
C LEU A 69 9.13 5.47 -9.84
N GLY A 70 8.76 5.12 -11.07
CA GLY A 70 9.70 4.61 -12.08
C GLY A 70 10.35 3.28 -11.69
N VAL A 71 9.68 2.44 -10.90
CA VAL A 71 10.20 1.16 -10.41
C VAL A 71 9.45 -0.03 -11.00
N PRO A 72 10.05 -1.23 -11.06
CA PRO A 72 9.32 -2.44 -11.42
C PRO A 72 8.17 -2.70 -10.45
N VAL A 73 7.01 -3.10 -10.98
CA VAL A 73 5.83 -3.48 -10.17
C VAL A 73 6.21 -4.49 -9.08
N GLN A 74 7.05 -5.46 -9.41
CA GLN A 74 7.47 -6.49 -8.48
C GLN A 74 8.29 -5.93 -7.31
N SER A 75 9.09 -4.88 -7.54
CA SER A 75 9.84 -4.19 -6.49
C SER A 75 8.91 -3.45 -5.54
N LEU A 76 7.88 -2.76 -6.07
CA LEU A 76 6.88 -2.09 -5.24
C LEU A 76 6.09 -3.09 -4.39
N LEU A 77 5.65 -4.20 -4.98
CA LEU A 77 4.93 -5.25 -4.26
C LEU A 77 5.76 -5.84 -3.11
N SER A 78 7.06 -6.08 -3.35
CA SER A 78 7.97 -6.57 -2.32
C SER A 78 8.17 -5.54 -1.21
N ALA A 79 8.39 -4.27 -1.55
CA ALA A 79 8.60 -3.19 -0.59
C ALA A 79 7.38 -2.97 0.32
N LEU A 80 6.16 -3.16 -0.21
CA LEU A 80 4.92 -3.01 0.54
C LEU A 80 4.43 -4.31 1.19
N SER A 81 5.24 -5.38 1.21
CA SER A 81 4.84 -6.68 1.76
C SER A 81 3.52 -7.21 1.15
N LEU A 82 3.26 -6.93 -0.13
CA LEU A 82 2.04 -7.29 -0.85
C LEU A 82 2.23 -8.62 -1.61
N PRO A 83 1.37 -9.63 -1.42
CA PRO A 83 1.53 -10.92 -2.10
C PRO A 83 1.36 -10.80 -3.61
N SER A 84 2.44 -10.97 -4.39
CA SER A 84 2.44 -10.72 -5.84
C SER A 84 1.37 -11.48 -6.59
N SER A 85 1.24 -12.78 -6.34
CA SER A 85 0.26 -13.63 -7.03
C SER A 85 -1.18 -13.19 -6.77
N THR A 86 -1.47 -12.67 -5.58
CA THR A 86 -2.79 -12.14 -5.22
C THR A 86 -3.06 -10.82 -5.94
N ILE A 87 -2.12 -9.87 -5.90
CA ILE A 87 -2.32 -8.55 -6.49
C ILE A 87 -2.37 -8.62 -8.02
N LEU A 88 -1.47 -9.37 -8.66
CA LEU A 88 -1.48 -9.56 -10.11
C LEU A 88 -2.77 -10.23 -10.60
N ARG A 89 -3.30 -11.19 -9.82
CA ARG A 89 -4.62 -11.78 -10.11
C ARG A 89 -5.75 -10.76 -9.99
N LYS A 90 -5.71 -9.86 -9.00
CA LYS A 90 -6.71 -8.80 -8.85
C LYS A 90 -6.66 -7.82 -10.01
N ILE A 91 -5.46 -7.42 -10.45
CA ILE A 91 -5.27 -6.56 -11.62
C ILE A 91 -5.87 -7.22 -12.87
N ALA A 92 -5.52 -8.49 -13.15
CA ALA A 92 -6.02 -9.22 -14.32
C ALA A 92 -7.56 -9.41 -14.33
N LYS A 93 -8.19 -9.38 -13.16
CA LYS A 93 -9.65 -9.49 -13.00
C LYS A 93 -10.36 -8.15 -12.86
N HIS A 94 -9.63 -7.03 -12.94
CA HIS A 94 -10.16 -5.70 -12.63
C HIS A 94 -10.87 -5.66 -11.26
N ASP A 95 -10.27 -6.32 -10.27
CA ASP A 95 -10.78 -6.42 -8.90
C ASP A 95 -10.16 -5.33 -8.01
N ARG A 96 -10.72 -5.13 -6.82
CA ARG A 96 -10.27 -4.12 -5.87
C ARG A 96 -9.26 -4.67 -4.87
N LEU A 97 -8.36 -3.81 -4.44
CA LEU A 97 -7.53 -4.00 -3.27
C LEU A 97 -8.44 -4.04 -2.02
N SER A 98 -8.02 -4.83 -1.03
CA SER A 98 -8.61 -4.76 0.31
C SER A 98 -8.25 -3.43 0.97
N GLN A 99 -8.90 -3.11 2.08
CA GLN A 99 -8.56 -1.93 2.88
C GLN A 99 -7.08 -1.89 3.27
N GLY A 100 -6.51 -3.01 3.73
CA GLY A 100 -5.11 -3.06 4.13
C GLY A 100 -4.14 -2.90 2.96
N GLU A 101 -4.47 -3.51 1.80
CA GLU A 101 -3.66 -3.32 0.58
C GLU A 101 -3.74 -1.87 0.08
N SER A 102 -4.93 -1.25 0.15
CA SER A 102 -5.15 0.14 -0.26
C SER A 102 -4.47 1.14 0.67
N ASP A 103 -4.48 0.87 1.99
CA ASP A 103 -3.80 1.70 2.99
C ASP A 103 -2.30 1.80 2.70
N ARG A 104 -1.65 0.67 2.34
CA ARG A 104 -0.22 0.67 1.96
C ARG A 104 0.05 1.50 0.72
N VAL A 105 -0.80 1.44 -0.29
CA VAL A 105 -0.68 2.30 -1.49
C VAL A 105 -0.89 3.77 -1.12
N ALA A 106 -1.90 4.07 -0.30
CA ALA A 106 -2.16 5.43 0.14
C ALA A 106 -0.97 6.05 0.88
N ARG A 107 -0.28 5.27 1.73
CA ARG A 107 0.95 5.71 2.41
C ARG A 107 2.06 6.09 1.43
N VAL A 108 2.22 5.35 0.34
CA VAL A 108 3.17 5.73 -0.73
C VAL A 108 2.78 7.08 -1.32
N LEU A 109 1.50 7.29 -1.64
CA LEU A 109 1.01 8.56 -2.20
C LEU A 109 1.25 9.72 -1.23
N TYR A 110 0.94 9.55 0.06
CA TYR A 110 1.17 10.60 1.06
C TYR A 110 2.65 10.94 1.24
N VAL A 111 3.53 9.94 1.29
CA VAL A 111 4.98 10.19 1.42
C VAL A 111 5.54 10.83 0.16
N LEU A 112 5.09 10.40 -1.02
CA LEU A 112 5.54 10.98 -2.28
C LEU A 112 5.11 12.45 -2.39
N ASP A 113 3.88 12.78 -1.97
CA ASP A 113 3.39 14.16 -1.92
C ASP A 113 4.25 15.03 -1.00
N LEU A 114 4.48 14.58 0.24
CA LEU A 114 5.36 15.26 1.20
C LEU A 114 6.80 15.43 0.69
N ALA A 115 7.35 14.40 0.03
CA ALA A 115 8.68 14.47 -0.54
C ALA A 115 8.72 15.40 -1.76
N THR A 116 7.68 15.42 -2.59
CA THR A 116 7.57 16.32 -3.74
C THR A 116 7.48 17.77 -3.27
N ASP A 117 6.72 18.04 -2.22
CA ASP A 117 6.68 19.33 -1.53
C ASP A 117 8.06 19.80 -1.04
N LEU A 118 8.87 18.87 -0.52
CA LEU A 118 10.21 19.18 0.01
C LEU A 118 11.25 19.39 -1.09
N PHE A 119 11.22 18.55 -2.13
CA PHE A 119 12.22 18.56 -3.20
C PHE A 119 11.83 19.43 -4.41
N GLU A 120 10.59 19.92 -4.42
CA GLU A 120 9.94 20.67 -5.52
C GLU A 120 10.02 19.94 -6.88
N ASP A 121 10.19 18.62 -6.84
CA ASP A 121 10.47 17.77 -7.99
C ASP A 121 10.05 16.32 -7.70
N SER A 122 9.09 15.82 -8.46
CA SER A 122 8.54 14.48 -8.27
C SER A 122 9.54 13.36 -8.59
N GLU A 123 10.45 13.57 -9.55
CA GLU A 123 11.48 12.58 -9.87
C GLU A 123 12.51 12.48 -8.74
N ARG A 124 12.90 13.62 -8.16
CA ARG A 124 13.77 13.63 -6.97
C ARG A 124 13.10 13.00 -5.77
N ALA A 125 11.80 13.24 -5.57
CA ALA A 125 11.01 12.61 -4.52
C ALA A 125 10.99 11.08 -4.66
N ALA A 126 10.67 10.57 -5.86
CA ALA A 126 10.68 9.14 -6.17
C ALA A 126 12.07 8.51 -5.98
N ALA A 127 13.13 9.20 -6.42
CA ALA A 127 14.51 8.76 -6.25
C ALA A 127 14.91 8.68 -4.77
N TRP A 128 14.52 9.68 -3.96
CA TRP A 128 14.74 9.67 -2.52
C TRP A 128 14.02 8.50 -1.83
N MET A 129 12.76 8.25 -2.19
CA MET A 129 11.98 7.14 -1.67
C MET A 129 12.57 5.74 -1.98
N SER A 130 13.41 5.67 -3.02
CA SER A 130 14.07 4.45 -3.49
C SER A 130 15.52 4.30 -3.00
N ARG A 131 16.04 5.28 -2.23
CA ARG A 131 17.42 5.29 -1.73
C ARG A 131 17.46 4.88 -0.26
N ALA A 132 18.45 4.06 0.09
CA ALA A 132 18.72 3.68 1.48
C ALA A 132 18.89 4.92 2.37
N ASN A 133 18.28 4.90 3.55
CA ASN A 133 18.34 5.99 4.52
C ASN A 133 18.88 5.48 5.86
N ALA A 134 19.93 6.12 6.37
CA ALA A 134 20.58 5.73 7.62
C ALA A 134 19.65 5.86 8.85
N GLU A 135 18.69 6.78 8.81
CA GLU A 135 17.68 6.96 9.87
C GLU A 135 16.56 5.90 9.87
N LEU A 136 16.59 4.99 8.88
CA LEU A 136 15.69 3.86 8.69
C LEU A 136 16.47 2.53 8.72
N ASP A 137 17.55 2.45 9.50
CA ASP A 137 18.43 1.27 9.60
C ASP A 137 19.00 0.80 8.24
N GLY A 138 19.20 1.75 7.31
CA GLY A 138 19.70 1.48 5.97
C GLY A 138 18.64 0.99 4.97
N LEU A 139 17.38 0.84 5.40
CA LEU A 139 16.26 0.55 4.50
C LEU A 139 15.88 1.76 3.65
N LYS A 140 15.22 1.52 2.53
CA LYS A 140 14.63 2.57 1.70
C LYS A 140 13.32 3.04 2.33
N PRO A 141 12.94 4.33 2.18
CA PRO A 141 11.63 4.80 2.61
C PRO A 141 10.47 3.91 2.14
N LEU A 142 10.48 3.46 0.88
CA LEU A 142 9.43 2.54 0.35
C LEU A 142 9.30 1.22 1.11
N GLU A 143 10.40 0.69 1.66
CA GLU A 143 10.45 -0.63 2.29
C GLU A 143 9.88 -0.64 3.72
N VAL A 144 9.61 0.54 4.29
CA VAL A 144 9.07 0.67 5.66
C VAL A 144 7.64 1.24 5.69
N LEU A 145 7.04 1.50 4.53
CA LEU A 145 5.67 2.07 4.46
C LEU A 145 4.56 1.03 4.67
N ASP A 146 4.89 -0.25 4.82
CA ASP A 146 3.91 -1.32 4.96
C ASP A 146 3.19 -1.32 6.33
N VAL A 147 3.76 -0.64 7.34
CA VAL A 147 3.24 -0.52 8.71
C VAL A 147 3.35 0.90 9.28
N GLN A 148 2.53 1.20 10.30
CA GLN A 148 2.40 2.55 10.91
C GLN A 148 3.72 3.14 11.42
N PRO A 149 4.54 2.43 12.21
CA PRO A 149 5.76 3.01 12.74
C PRO A 149 6.76 3.46 11.66
N GLY A 150 6.91 2.66 10.59
CA GLY A 150 7.82 3.01 9.49
C GLY A 150 7.31 4.19 8.67
N TYR A 151 5.99 4.25 8.42
CA TYR A 151 5.36 5.42 7.79
C TYR A 151 5.57 6.71 8.62
N ASP A 152 5.32 6.66 9.93
CA ASP A 152 5.50 7.82 10.81
C ASP A 152 6.96 8.28 10.81
N ARG A 153 7.91 7.33 10.88
CA ARG A 153 9.34 7.66 10.86
C ARG A 153 9.76 8.35 9.56
N VAL A 154 9.29 7.88 8.41
CA VAL A 154 9.56 8.51 7.10
C VAL A 154 9.01 9.93 7.05
N ARG A 155 7.78 10.13 7.55
CA ARG A 155 7.14 11.45 7.63
C ARG A 155 7.92 12.40 8.53
N ASP A 156 8.43 11.93 9.67
CA ASP A 156 9.24 12.74 10.59
C ASP A 156 10.58 13.17 9.97
N ILE A 157 11.21 12.31 9.16
CA ILE A 157 12.42 12.67 8.41
C ILE A 157 12.11 13.81 7.43
N LEU A 158 11.05 13.68 6.62
CA LEU A 158 10.65 14.70 5.65
C LEU A 158 10.27 16.03 6.32
N ASN A 159 9.50 15.98 7.41
CA ASN A 159 9.09 17.17 8.14
C ASN A 159 10.28 17.90 8.77
N ARG A 160 11.23 17.18 9.38
CA ARG A 160 12.43 17.82 9.96
C ARG A 160 13.29 18.47 8.88
N ALA A 161 13.44 17.82 7.72
CA ALA A 161 14.16 18.40 6.59
C ALA A 161 13.48 19.68 6.07
N ARG A 162 12.14 19.73 6.04
CA ARG A 162 11.36 20.91 5.62
C ARG A 162 11.52 22.11 6.56
N PHE A 163 11.50 21.88 7.87
CA PHE A 163 11.49 22.96 8.88
C PHE A 163 12.86 23.26 9.50
N GLY A 164 13.92 22.58 9.06
CA GLY A 164 15.28 22.78 9.58
C GLY A 164 15.43 22.47 11.07
N VAL A 165 14.50 21.70 11.66
CA VAL A 165 14.56 21.34 13.07
C VAL A 165 15.56 20.20 13.23
N GLY A 166 16.82 20.56 13.38
CA GLY A 166 17.85 19.67 13.92
C GLY A 166 17.46 19.24 15.33
N ALA A 167 17.61 17.95 15.62
CA ALA A 167 17.53 17.42 16.97
C ALA A 167 18.66 17.96 17.85
#